data_AF-A0A9E1ZZN5-F1
#
_entry.id   AF-A0A9E1ZZN5-F1
#
_cell.length_a   1.000
_cell.length_b   1.000
_cell.length_c   1.000
_cell.angle_alpha   90.00
_cell.angle_beta   90.00
_cell.angle_gamma   90.00
#
_symmetry.space_group_name_H-M   'P 1'
#
loop_
_entity.id
_entity.type
_entity.pdbx_description
1 polymer ?
#
loop_
_entity_poly.entity_id
_entity_poly.type
_entity_poly.pdbx_seq_one_letter_code
_entity_poly.pdbx_strand_id
1 'polypeptide(L)'
;MSDAGFHVLISGFFRYFRVSQYLSGNTREPLAIVTGTEGLGDVFCEEYYDGLTGSILEGLGLMFSHSTVLYVYLTSSDTSNEDLPVTDDLRPLLTYLRDRHQIVFIDDYAPLPA
;
A
#
# COMPACT_ATOMS: atom_id res chain seq x y z
N MET A 1 -19.24 15.76 5.39
CA MET A 1 -19.28 14.87 4.22
C MET A 1 -18.60 15.61 3.10
N SER A 2 -17.75 14.94 2.31
CA SER A 2 -17.24 15.52 1.07
C SER A 2 -18.38 15.77 0.09
N ASP A 3 -18.13 16.56 -0.95
CA ASP A 3 -19.12 16.85 -2.01
C ASP A 3 -19.64 15.56 -2.68
N ALA A 4 -18.81 14.51 -2.69
CA ALA A 4 -19.16 13.17 -3.17
C ALA A 4 -19.88 12.27 -2.14
N GLY A 5 -20.24 12.79 -0.95
CA GLY A 5 -21.02 12.06 0.05
C GLY A 5 -20.23 11.08 0.92
N PHE A 6 -18.90 11.06 0.84
CA PHE A 6 -18.06 10.16 1.62
C PHE A 6 -17.69 10.74 3.00
N HIS A 7 -17.43 9.84 3.95
CA HIS A 7 -16.78 10.18 5.21
C HIS A 7 -15.29 10.34 4.97
N VAL A 8 -14.77 11.53 5.27
CA VAL A 8 -13.35 11.87 5.08
C VAL A 8 -12.68 11.97 6.44
N LEU A 9 -11.55 11.29 6.60
CA LEU A 9 -10.66 11.44 7.73
C LEU A 9 -9.34 12.02 7.22
N ILE A 10 -8.89 13.12 7.83
CA ILE A 10 -7.53 13.64 7.63
C ILE A 10 -6.70 13.18 8.82
N SER A 11 -5.65 12.42 8.57
CA SER A 11 -4.79 11.86 9.61
C SER A 11 -3.32 12.17 9.33
N GLY A 12 -2.52 12.36 10.39
CA GLY A 12 -1.07 12.52 10.30
C GLY A 12 -0.29 11.20 10.28
N PHE A 13 -0.89 10.11 9.79
CA PHE A 13 -0.19 8.83 9.70
C PHE A 13 0.76 8.84 8.50
N PHE A 14 2.06 8.76 8.76
CA PHE A 14 3.08 8.71 7.72
C PHE A 14 3.33 7.29 7.19
N ARG A 15 3.01 6.25 7.99
CA ARG A 15 3.32 4.85 7.67
C ARG A 15 2.06 4.05 7.35
N TYR A 16 1.99 3.47 6.16
CA TYR A 16 0.82 2.71 5.67
C TYR A 16 0.38 1.59 6.63
N PHE A 17 1.33 0.83 7.19
CA PHE A 17 0.98 -0.27 8.10
C PHE A 17 0.25 0.21 9.37
N ARG A 18 0.57 1.41 9.87
CA ARG A 18 -0.08 1.99 11.06
C ARG A 18 -1.53 2.35 10.78
N VAL A 19 -1.81 2.86 9.59
CA VAL A 19 -3.18 3.14 9.15
C VAL A 19 -3.97 1.84 9.04
N SER A 20 -3.40 0.84 8.35
CA SER A 20 -4.04 -0.47 8.20
C SER A 20 -4.38 -1.09 9.56
N GLN A 21 -3.42 -1.14 10.49
CA GLN A 21 -3.66 -1.66 11.85
C GLN A 21 -4.71 -0.87 12.63
N TYR A 22 -4.67 0.46 12.55
CA TYR A 22 -5.63 1.29 13.26
C TYR A 22 -7.05 1.05 12.74
N LEU A 23 -7.23 1.01 11.41
CA LEU A 23 -8.54 0.78 10.80
C LEU A 23 -9.00 -0.65 11.05
N SER A 24 -8.13 -1.63 10.90
CA SER A 24 -8.47 -3.05 11.09
C SER A 24 -8.86 -3.41 12.53
N GLY A 25 -8.37 -2.66 13.52
CA GLY A 25 -8.85 -2.79 14.90
C GLY A 25 -10.31 -2.34 15.10
N ASN A 26 -10.84 -1.52 14.19
CA ASN A 26 -12.15 -0.90 14.29
C ASN A 26 -13.17 -1.41 13.25
N THR A 27 -12.74 -2.20 12.26
CA THR A 27 -13.63 -2.80 11.26
C THR A 27 -13.23 -4.24 10.92
N ARG A 28 -14.21 -5.06 10.52
CA ARG A 28 -13.99 -6.41 9.97
C ARG A 28 -14.13 -6.46 8.45
N GLU A 29 -14.49 -5.33 7.85
CA GLU A 29 -14.64 -5.22 6.40
C GLU A 29 -13.27 -5.15 5.70
N PRO A 30 -13.15 -5.61 4.45
CA PRO A 30 -11.92 -5.48 3.68
C PRO A 30 -11.45 -4.03 3.58
N LEU A 31 -10.15 -3.82 3.73
CA LEU A 31 -9.54 -2.49 3.61
C LEU A 31 -8.85 -2.35 2.25
N ALA A 32 -9.14 -1.29 1.52
CA ALA A 32 -8.40 -0.92 0.32
C ALA A 32 -7.54 0.31 0.60
N ILE A 33 -6.25 0.22 0.31
CA ILE A 33 -5.32 1.35 0.32
C ILE A 33 -4.97 1.64 -1.14
N VAL A 34 -5.12 2.89 -1.58
CA VAL A 34 -4.77 3.30 -2.95
C VAL A 34 -3.58 4.25 -2.88
N THR A 35 -2.53 3.96 -3.64
CA THR A 35 -1.30 4.76 -3.69
C THR A 35 -0.68 4.75 -5.08
N GLY A 36 0.23 5.69 -5.35
CA GLY A 36 1.10 5.66 -6.52
C GLY A 36 2.32 4.75 -6.32
N THR A 37 3.15 4.65 -7.36
CA THR A 37 4.42 3.91 -7.35
C THR A 37 5.38 4.36 -6.25
N GLU A 38 5.44 5.66 -5.94
CA GLU A 38 6.26 6.18 -4.83
C GLU A 38 5.85 5.58 -3.47
N GLY A 39 4.55 5.56 -3.18
CA GLY A 39 4.05 4.96 -1.93
C GLY A 39 4.19 3.44 -1.89
N LEU A 40 4.31 2.75 -3.03
CA LEU A 40 4.75 1.37 -3.05
C LEU A 40 6.20 1.27 -2.54
N GLY A 41 7.09 2.15 -2.96
CA GLY A 41 8.46 2.21 -2.45
C GLY A 41 8.50 2.44 -0.94
N ASP A 42 7.67 3.33 -0.43
CA ASP A 42 7.51 3.55 1.01
C ASP A 42 7.06 2.28 1.75
N VAL A 43 6.13 1.51 1.19
CA VAL A 43 5.67 0.24 1.78
C VAL A 43 6.82 -0.77 1.89
N PHE A 44 7.76 -0.76 0.94
CA PHE A 44 8.92 -1.65 0.93
C PHE A 44 10.20 -1.01 1.52
N CYS A 45 10.11 0.20 2.07
CA CYS A 45 11.25 0.87 2.70
C CYS A 45 11.50 0.30 4.10
N GLU A 46 12.62 -0.40 4.27
CA GLU A 46 12.96 -1.08 5.53
C GLU A 46 13.06 -0.13 6.72
N GLU A 47 13.58 1.08 6.52
CA GLU A 47 13.76 2.12 7.55
C GLU A 47 12.44 2.49 8.24
N TYR A 48 11.30 2.32 7.57
CA TYR A 48 9.99 2.60 8.15
C TYR A 48 9.52 1.53 9.13
N TYR A 49 10.24 0.41 9.21
CA TYR A 49 9.98 -0.70 10.13
C TYR A 49 11.01 -0.80 11.25
N ASP A 50 11.92 0.18 11.35
CA ASP A 50 12.85 0.28 12.47
C ASP A 50 12.12 0.29 13.82
N GLY A 51 12.59 -0.57 14.73
CA GLY A 51 11.99 -0.77 16.05
C GLY A 51 10.95 -1.89 16.13
N LEU A 52 10.55 -2.50 15.01
CA LEU A 52 9.81 -3.77 15.00
C LEU A 52 10.78 -4.94 15.17
N THR A 53 10.34 -6.02 15.81
CA THR A 53 11.20 -7.18 16.11
C THR A 53 11.52 -7.97 14.84
N GLY A 54 10.57 -8.05 13.89
CA GLY A 54 10.72 -8.71 12.60
C GLY A 54 10.89 -7.75 11.42
N SER A 55 11.24 -6.48 11.67
CA SER A 55 11.50 -5.47 10.63
C SER A 55 10.40 -5.43 9.55
N ILE A 56 10.77 -5.39 8.27
CA ILE A 56 9.86 -5.31 7.14
C ILE A 56 8.86 -6.47 7.06
N LEU A 57 9.27 -7.68 7.45
CA LEU A 57 8.38 -8.86 7.41
C LEU A 57 7.25 -8.75 8.43
N GLU A 58 7.55 -8.29 9.64
CA GLU A 58 6.53 -8.00 10.64
C GLU A 58 5.61 -6.88 10.17
N GLY A 59 6.18 -5.79 9.66
CA GLY A 59 5.42 -4.65 9.17
C GLY A 59 4.42 -4.99 8.06
N LEU A 60 4.86 -5.73 7.04
CA LEU A 60 4.00 -6.17 5.94
C LEU A 60 2.99 -7.21 6.40
N GLY A 61 3.38 -8.15 7.27
CA GLY A 61 2.46 -9.10 7.87
C GLY A 61 1.31 -8.41 8.61
N LEU A 62 1.63 -7.37 9.38
CA LEU A 62 0.63 -6.55 10.07
C LEU A 62 -0.23 -5.75 9.08
N MET A 63 0.38 -5.14 8.06
CA MET A 63 -0.34 -4.37 7.04
C MET A 63 -1.38 -5.20 6.29
N PHE A 64 -1.07 -6.45 5.93
CA PHE A 64 -1.91 -7.31 5.11
C PHE A 64 -2.73 -8.35 5.90
N SER A 65 -2.70 -8.30 7.24
CA SER A 65 -3.33 -9.30 8.12
C SER A 65 -4.87 -9.35 8.06
N HIS A 66 -5.54 -8.27 7.65
CA HIS A 66 -7.01 -8.13 7.70
C HIS A 66 -7.67 -7.97 6.33
N SER A 67 -7.28 -8.80 5.37
CA SER A 67 -7.80 -8.70 3.99
C SER A 67 -7.59 -7.31 3.38
N THR A 68 -6.49 -6.66 3.77
CA THR A 68 -6.08 -5.38 3.19
C THR A 68 -5.54 -5.63 1.79
N VAL A 69 -5.98 -4.81 0.83
CA VAL A 69 -5.46 -4.80 -0.55
C VAL A 69 -4.83 -3.44 -0.82
N LEU A 70 -3.60 -3.46 -1.31
CA LEU A 70 -2.88 -2.28 -1.78
C LEU A 70 -3.05 -2.16 -3.30
N TYR A 71 -3.76 -1.13 -3.71
CA TYR A 71 -3.90 -0.73 -5.09
C TYR A 71 -2.82 0.29 -5.45
N VAL A 72 -2.03 -0.02 -6.47
CA VAL A 72 -0.93 0.82 -6.92
C VAL A 72 -1.25 1.34 -8.31
N TYR A 73 -1.46 2.65 -8.46
CA TYR A 73 -1.55 3.26 -9.79
C TYR A 73 -0.15 3.65 -10.28
N LEU A 74 0.09 3.46 -11.57
CA LEU A 74 1.34 3.87 -12.20
C LEU A 74 1.30 5.39 -12.43
N THR A 75 2.34 6.10 -11.97
CA THR A 75 2.46 7.55 -12.18
C THR A 75 2.86 7.89 -13.62
N SER A 76 3.45 6.94 -14.34
CA SER A 76 3.72 7.01 -15.77
C SER A 76 3.40 5.68 -16.45
N SER A 77 2.85 5.75 -17.67
CA SER A 77 2.49 4.60 -18.50
C SER A 77 3.70 3.75 -18.94
N ASP A 78 4.91 4.28 -18.82
CA ASP A 78 6.16 3.61 -19.18
C ASP A 78 6.85 2.91 -17.99
N THR A 79 6.28 2.98 -16.78
CA THR A 79 6.86 2.32 -15.60
C THR A 79 6.78 0.80 -15.78
N SER A 80 7.91 0.17 -16.08
CA SER A 80 8.00 -1.29 -16.15
C SER A 80 8.18 -1.89 -14.75
N ASN A 81 8.01 -3.20 -14.62
CA ASN A 81 8.27 -3.93 -13.35
C ASN A 81 9.72 -3.75 -12.85
N GLU A 82 10.64 -3.34 -13.72
CA GLU A 82 12.03 -3.01 -13.38
C GLU A 82 12.20 -1.61 -12.79
N ASP A 83 11.28 -0.68 -13.07
CA ASP A 83 11.32 0.71 -12.59
C ASP A 83 10.62 0.90 -11.23
N LEU A 84 10.08 -0.18 -10.65
CA LEU A 84 9.44 -0.10 -9.35
C LEU A 84 10.47 0.26 -8.27
N PRO A 85 10.15 1.17 -7.34
CA PRO A 85 11.06 1.60 -6.27
C PRO A 85 11.16 0.54 -5.15
N VAL A 86 11.49 -0.69 -5.51
CA VAL A 86 11.63 -1.83 -4.60
C VAL A 86 12.98 -2.47 -4.87
N THR A 87 13.80 -2.59 -3.82
CA THR A 87 15.12 -3.23 -3.89
C THR A 87 15.00 -4.68 -4.38
N ASP A 88 15.98 -5.14 -5.16
CA ASP A 88 15.98 -6.47 -5.77
C ASP A 88 15.79 -7.62 -4.75
N ASP A 89 16.34 -7.46 -3.54
CA ASP A 89 16.21 -8.43 -2.44
C ASP A 89 14.75 -8.62 -1.98
N LEU A 90 13.89 -7.60 -2.16
CA LEU A 90 12.49 -7.61 -1.74
C LEU A 90 11.52 -7.94 -2.89
N ARG A 91 12.00 -8.05 -4.14
CA ARG A 91 11.17 -8.46 -5.28
C ARG A 91 10.48 -9.82 -5.12
N PRO A 92 11.10 -10.85 -4.53
CA PRO A 92 10.41 -12.10 -4.26
C PRO A 92 9.19 -11.91 -3.35
N LEU A 93 9.29 -10.99 -2.38
CA LEU A 93 8.20 -10.68 -1.47
C LEU A 93 7.09 -9.90 -2.17
N LEU A 94 7.45 -8.92 -3.00
CA LEU A 94 6.49 -8.22 -3.86
C LEU A 94 5.72 -9.22 -4.75
N THR A 95 6.44 -10.16 -5.36
CA THR A 95 5.84 -11.22 -6.20
C THR A 95 4.86 -12.07 -5.40
N TYR A 96 5.26 -12.53 -4.21
CA TYR A 96 4.40 -13.31 -3.32
C TYR A 96 3.10 -12.58 -2.93
N LEU A 97 3.20 -11.28 -2.59
CA LEU A 97 2.02 -10.47 -2.23
C LEU A 97 1.11 -10.22 -3.45
N ARG A 98 1.71 -10.03 -4.63
CA ARG A 98 0.98 -9.87 -5.90
C ARG A 98 0.21 -11.16 -6.27
N ASP A 99 0.85 -12.31 -6.15
CA ASP A 99 0.24 -13.62 -6.42
C ASP A 99 -0.95 -13.92 -5.50
N ARG A 100 -0.95 -13.34 -4.29
CA ARG A 100 -2.07 -13.41 -3.34
C ARG A 100 -3.14 -12.34 -3.54
N HIS A 101 -3.05 -11.53 -4.59
CA HIS A 101 -3.94 -10.39 -4.85
C HIS A 101 -3.96 -9.35 -3.69
N GLN A 102 -2.89 -9.30 -2.88
CA GLN A 102 -2.75 -8.30 -1.83
C GLN A 102 -2.17 -6.99 -2.38
N ILE A 103 -1.44 -7.07 -3.50
CA ILE A 103 -0.98 -5.91 -4.26
C ILE A 103 -1.55 -6.02 -5.67
N VAL A 104 -2.27 -4.99 -6.11
CA VAL A 104 -2.92 -4.92 -7.43
C VAL A 104 -2.49 -3.65 -8.11
N PHE A 105 -1.89 -3.78 -9.30
CA PHE A 105 -1.57 -2.62 -10.14
C PHE A 105 -2.82 -2.18 -10.91
N ILE A 106 -3.09 -0.88 -10.93
CA ILE A 106 -4.17 -0.27 -11.69
C ILE A 106 -3.56 0.35 -12.95
N ASP A 107 -3.81 -0.30 -14.08
CA ASP A 107 -3.27 0.10 -15.39
C ASP A 107 -4.15 1.17 -16.09
N ASP A 108 -5.40 1.35 -15.64
CA ASP A 108 -6.41 2.19 -16.30
C ASP A 108 -6.79 3.43 -15.47
N TYR A 109 -5.78 4.07 -14.87
CA TYR A 109 -6.00 5.32 -14.13
C TYR A 109 -6.08 6.51 -15.09
N ALA A 110 -7.30 6.92 -15.44
CA ALA A 110 -7.56 8.21 -16.06
C ALA A 110 -7.80 9.26 -14.95
N PRO A 111 -6.90 10.25 -14.74
CA PRO A 111 -7.19 11.31 -13.80
C PRO A 111 -8.45 12.06 -14.23
N LEU A 112 -9.36 12.31 -13.27
CA LEU A 112 -10.54 13.13 -13.51
C LEU A 112 -10.09 14.51 -14.03
N PRO A 113 -10.72 15.04 -15.10
CA PRO A 113 -10.41 16.38 -15.57
C PRO A 113 -10.64 17.39 -14.45
N ALA A 114 -9.67 18.30 -14.29
CA ALA A 114 -9.65 19.34 -13.27
C ALA A 114 -10.79 20.35 -13.40
#